data_AF-A0A2N2F3J0-F1
#
_entry.id   AF-A0A2N2F3J0-F1
#
_cell.length_a   1.000
_cell.length_b   1.000
_cell.length_c   1.000
_cell.angle_alpha   90.00
_cell.angle_beta   90.00
_cell.angle_gamma   90.00
#
_symmetry.space_group_name_H-M   'P 1'
#
loop_
_entity.id
_entity.type
_entity.pdbx_description
1 polymer ?
#
loop_
_entity_poly.entity_id
_entity_poly.type
_entity_poly.pdbx_seq_one_letter_code
_entity_poly.pdbx_strand_id
1 'polypeptide(L)'
;MNIYGLIIGIAIVFGIELLRKKTNLFSYLEYLFIGLLALLGARIVFLLHNIEGIQEGTVRILNIWNGGLAFYGALLGILLALWIISLRKNAPLIKLSDTLLVFLPLIQAIGRIGNYFNNELYGKPSQLPWAIEIPLEKRLTGYESYETFHPVFLYESLLLLLLFFALLKTSSQQKGLLTGIYFIGYAMIRLLMNTIRIDREYIMGIETSDFFSGIFFIIGTLLILNLLDMKYKKAIANFFSKIVMIGLIIFAAITFGIHTQLPPLPLLVLITFTFLVPISVIMLFNVLGITSDINVTKREERPRLFLTILASLLISLITSIYLGNSTLIIIYLIVNLTFIFGLLITLFWKISYHMIWSTLSIFIVIYLLNNEYTYLLLALLPFMAWSRVELKRHTYPQVILGTLLPLLCIFLVLTFLKF
;
A
#
# COMPACT_ATOMS: atom_id res chain seq x y z
N MET A 1 -6.83 -38.72 3.75
CA MET A 1 -5.96 -37.57 4.10
C MET A 1 -5.56 -36.91 2.78
N ASN A 2 -5.89 -35.64 2.56
CA ASN A 2 -5.55 -34.97 1.31
C ASN A 2 -4.02 -34.77 1.25
N ILE A 3 -3.38 -35.18 0.13
CA ILE A 3 -1.94 -35.01 -0.15
C ILE A 3 -1.52 -33.54 0.07
N TYR A 4 -2.39 -32.60 -0.29
CA TYR A 4 -2.20 -31.16 -0.05
C TYR A 4 -1.89 -30.84 1.42
N GLY A 5 -2.76 -31.30 2.33
CA GLY A 5 -2.63 -31.03 3.76
C GLY A 5 -1.40 -31.70 4.36
N LEU A 6 -1.06 -32.90 3.89
CA LEU A 6 0.18 -33.60 4.29
C LEU A 6 1.42 -32.78 3.89
N ILE A 7 1.49 -32.31 2.64
CA ILE A 7 2.62 -31.53 2.14
C ILE A 7 2.78 -30.23 2.94
N ILE A 8 1.69 -29.52 3.24
CA ILE A 8 1.73 -28.32 4.08
C ILE A 8 2.21 -28.65 5.50
N GLY A 9 1.70 -29.72 6.11
CA GLY A 9 2.13 -30.16 7.44
C GLY A 9 3.62 -30.46 7.48
N ILE A 10 4.14 -31.20 6.49
CA ILE A 10 5.57 -31.48 6.33
C ILE A 10 6.36 -30.18 6.15
N ALA A 11 5.90 -29.28 5.29
CA ALA A 11 6.56 -28.00 5.04
C ALA A 11 6.72 -27.17 6.31
N ILE A 12 5.64 -27.08 7.12
CA ILE A 12 5.64 -26.34 8.38
C ILE A 12 6.60 -26.98 9.38
N VAL A 13 6.50 -28.30 9.62
CA VAL A 13 7.38 -29.01 10.56
C VAL A 13 8.84 -28.87 10.14
N PHE A 14 9.13 -29.08 8.86
CA PHE A 14 10.47 -28.96 8.31
C PHE A 14 11.03 -27.53 8.46
N GLY A 15 10.23 -26.51 8.11
CA GLY A 15 10.62 -25.11 8.28
C GLY A 15 10.88 -24.72 9.73
N ILE A 16 10.04 -25.19 10.66
CA ILE A 16 10.24 -24.99 12.11
C ILE A 16 11.52 -25.66 12.59
N GLU A 17 11.79 -26.90 12.21
CA GLU A 17 13.00 -27.61 12.65
C GLU A 17 14.28 -26.97 12.10
N LEU A 18 14.28 -26.49 10.85
CA LEU A 18 15.40 -25.72 10.31
C LEU A 18 15.59 -24.40 11.06
N LEU A 19 14.50 -23.71 11.39
CA LEU A 19 14.55 -22.47 12.15
C LEU A 19 15.12 -22.71 13.55
N ARG A 20 14.67 -23.76 14.25
CA ARG A 20 15.16 -24.14 15.59
C ARG A 20 16.65 -24.44 15.60
N LYS A 21 17.16 -25.13 14.57
CA LYS A 21 18.61 -25.38 14.44
C LYS A 21 19.42 -24.09 14.34
N LYS A 22 18.83 -23.02 13.80
CA LYS A 22 19.49 -21.72 13.63
C LYS A 22 19.27 -20.77 14.82
N THR A 23 18.17 -20.91 15.56
CA THR A 23 17.81 -20.00 16.65
C THR A 23 16.87 -20.62 17.67
N ASN A 24 17.04 -20.23 18.95
CA ASN A 24 16.15 -20.59 20.05
C ASN A 24 15.19 -19.45 20.44
N LEU A 25 14.94 -18.50 19.52
CA LEU A 25 14.10 -17.33 19.80
C LEU A 25 12.63 -17.65 20.07
N PHE A 26 12.13 -18.79 19.61
CA PHE A 26 10.75 -19.24 19.81
C PHE A 26 10.71 -20.64 20.41
N SER A 27 9.75 -20.86 21.30
CA SER A 27 9.40 -22.17 21.85
C SER A 27 8.38 -22.88 20.94
N TYR A 28 8.20 -24.19 21.12
CA TYR A 28 7.17 -24.95 20.39
C TYR A 28 5.76 -24.40 20.58
N LEU A 29 5.42 -23.96 21.79
CA LEU A 29 4.11 -23.34 22.05
C LEU A 29 3.92 -22.05 21.26
N GLU A 30 4.98 -21.26 21.05
CA GLU A 30 4.92 -20.05 20.25
C GLU A 30 4.82 -20.36 18.75
N TYR A 31 5.50 -21.39 18.25
CA TYR A 31 5.31 -21.85 16.87
C TYR A 31 3.88 -22.33 16.62
N LEU A 32 3.31 -23.09 17.56
CA LEU A 32 1.90 -23.50 17.50
C LEU A 32 0.97 -22.29 17.53
N PHE A 33 1.22 -21.33 18.42
CA PHE A 33 0.44 -20.09 18.48
C PHE A 33 0.50 -19.27 17.19
N ILE A 34 1.68 -19.15 16.57
CA ILE A 34 1.86 -18.51 15.27
C ILE A 34 1.05 -19.25 14.20
N GLY A 35 1.15 -20.58 14.15
CA GLY A 35 0.40 -21.40 13.19
C GLY A 35 -1.12 -21.28 13.36
N LEU A 36 -1.60 -21.22 14.60
CA LEU A 36 -3.03 -21.05 14.91
C LEU A 36 -3.56 -19.69 14.45
N LEU A 37 -2.86 -18.58 14.76
CA LEU A 37 -3.29 -17.27 14.30
C LEU A 37 -3.14 -17.12 12.77
N ALA A 38 -2.15 -17.76 12.15
CA ALA A 38 -2.04 -17.82 10.70
C ALA A 38 -3.27 -18.52 10.09
N LEU A 39 -3.67 -19.67 10.62
CA LEU A 39 -4.85 -20.41 10.14
C LEU A 39 -6.13 -19.60 10.34
N LEU A 40 -6.30 -18.98 11.52
CA LEU A 40 -7.45 -18.13 11.84
C LEU A 40 -7.53 -16.94 10.87
N GLY A 41 -6.43 -16.21 10.70
CA GLY A 41 -6.36 -15.06 9.81
C GLY A 41 -6.64 -15.44 8.36
N ALA A 42 -6.06 -16.55 7.88
CA ALA A 42 -6.28 -17.07 6.55
C ALA A 42 -7.76 -17.41 6.30
N ARG A 43 -8.42 -17.98 7.32
CA ARG A 43 -9.84 -18.31 7.24
C ARG A 43 -10.70 -17.06 7.23
N ILE A 44 -10.43 -16.08 8.11
CA ILE A 44 -11.21 -14.84 8.17
C ILE A 44 -11.19 -14.13 6.82
N VAL A 45 -10.01 -13.95 6.21
CA VAL A 45 -9.92 -13.27 4.91
C VAL A 45 -10.61 -14.06 3.80
N PHE A 46 -10.50 -15.39 3.79
CA PHE A 46 -11.24 -16.23 2.84
C PHE A 46 -12.77 -16.07 2.98
N LEU A 47 -13.28 -16.01 4.22
CA LEU A 47 -14.71 -15.79 4.45
C LEU A 47 -15.16 -14.41 3.96
N LEU A 48 -14.31 -13.39 4.07
CA LEU A 48 -14.58 -12.06 3.52
C LEU A 48 -14.65 -12.07 1.99
N HIS A 49 -13.88 -12.93 1.31
CA HIS A 49 -14.00 -13.13 -0.14
C HIS A 49 -15.28 -13.86 -0.56
N ASN A 50 -15.87 -14.65 0.33
CA ASN A 50 -16.95 -15.58 0.00
C ASN A 50 -18.22 -15.32 0.83
N ILE A 51 -18.57 -14.05 1.08
CA ILE A 51 -19.74 -13.68 1.89
C ILE A 51 -21.03 -14.22 1.28
N GLU A 52 -21.18 -14.14 -0.05
CA GLU A 52 -22.33 -14.68 -0.78
C GLU A 52 -22.44 -16.20 -0.59
N GLY A 53 -21.33 -16.92 -0.75
CA GLY A 53 -21.29 -18.37 -0.51
C GLY A 53 -21.63 -18.77 0.93
N ILE A 54 -21.35 -17.90 1.93
CA ILE A 54 -21.79 -18.13 3.31
C ILE A 54 -23.31 -17.98 3.42
N GLN A 55 -23.88 -16.96 2.78
CA GLN A 55 -25.33 -16.71 2.78
C GLN A 55 -26.11 -17.84 2.08
N GLU A 56 -25.56 -18.36 0.99
CA GLU A 56 -26.11 -19.48 0.22
C GLU A 56 -25.88 -20.86 0.88
N GLY A 57 -25.10 -20.91 1.97
CA GLY A 57 -24.77 -22.15 2.67
C GLY A 57 -23.77 -23.07 1.94
N THR A 58 -23.19 -22.61 0.83
CA THR A 58 -22.16 -23.33 0.07
C THR A 58 -20.80 -23.29 0.78
N VAL A 59 -20.54 -22.22 1.55
CA VAL A 59 -19.32 -22.03 2.36
C VAL A 59 -19.65 -22.08 3.84
N ARG A 60 -19.20 -23.14 4.52
CA ARG A 60 -19.37 -23.28 5.98
C ARG A 60 -18.25 -22.55 6.73
N ILE A 61 -18.59 -21.70 7.70
CA ILE A 61 -17.64 -20.87 8.46
C ILE A 61 -16.45 -21.67 9.02
N LEU A 62 -16.70 -22.81 9.69
CA LEU A 62 -15.69 -23.60 10.40
C LEU A 62 -15.03 -24.70 9.55
N ASN A 63 -15.51 -24.94 8.33
CA ASN A 63 -15.02 -26.05 7.51
C ASN A 63 -13.70 -25.70 6.82
N ILE A 64 -12.59 -25.93 7.53
CA ILE A 64 -11.22 -25.67 7.04
C ILE A 64 -10.60 -26.87 6.30
N TRP A 65 -11.18 -28.07 6.44
CA TRP A 65 -10.65 -29.30 5.83
C TRP A 65 -10.99 -29.44 4.34
N ASN A 66 -11.97 -28.69 3.85
CA ASN A 66 -12.29 -28.58 2.43
C ASN A 66 -11.52 -27.46 1.72
N GLY A 67 -10.49 -26.88 2.37
CA GLY A 67 -9.75 -25.73 1.84
C GLY A 67 -10.37 -24.38 2.24
N GLY A 68 -10.14 -23.37 1.42
CA GLY A 68 -10.64 -22.01 1.65
C GLY A 68 -9.83 -21.23 2.68
N LEU A 69 -8.58 -20.94 2.32
CA LEU A 69 -7.63 -20.19 3.14
C LEU A 69 -6.92 -19.15 2.27
N ALA A 70 -6.99 -17.88 2.67
CA ALA A 70 -6.36 -16.79 1.96
C ALA A 70 -4.96 -16.51 2.54
N PHE A 71 -3.94 -16.48 1.68
CA PHE A 71 -2.56 -16.32 2.12
C PHE A 71 -2.30 -15.03 2.92
N TYR A 72 -2.80 -13.88 2.44
CA TYR A 72 -2.57 -12.61 3.12
C TYR A 72 -3.24 -12.57 4.50
N GLY A 73 -4.35 -13.29 4.68
CA GLY A 73 -4.93 -13.53 6.00
C GLY A 73 -3.97 -14.30 6.91
N ALA A 74 -3.29 -15.31 6.37
CA ALA A 74 -2.27 -16.06 7.11
C ALA A 74 -1.10 -15.16 7.54
N LEU A 75 -0.61 -14.32 6.61
CA LEU A 75 0.48 -13.39 6.89
C LEU A 75 0.10 -12.35 7.97
N LEU A 76 -1.13 -11.81 7.92
CA LEU A 76 -1.64 -10.91 8.96
C LEU A 76 -1.75 -11.62 10.32
N GLY A 77 -2.24 -12.86 10.34
CA GLY A 77 -2.28 -13.70 11.54
C GLY A 77 -0.89 -13.96 12.13
N ILE A 78 0.12 -14.22 11.30
CA ILE A 78 1.52 -14.36 11.72
C ILE A 78 2.03 -13.06 12.35
N LEU A 79 1.81 -11.92 11.70
CA LEU A 79 2.26 -10.61 12.21
C LEU A 79 1.60 -10.27 13.54
N LEU A 80 0.31 -10.58 13.70
CA LEU A 80 -0.42 -10.42 14.95
C LEU A 80 0.17 -11.31 16.07
N ALA A 81 0.46 -12.58 15.76
CA ALA A 81 1.11 -13.49 16.70
C ALA A 81 2.48 -12.97 17.15
N LEU A 82 3.29 -12.51 16.18
CA LEU A 82 4.61 -11.94 16.47
C LEU A 82 4.53 -10.67 17.32
N TRP A 83 3.53 -9.82 17.09
CA TRP A 83 3.31 -8.64 17.92
C TRP A 83 2.96 -9.02 19.36
N ILE A 84 2.05 -9.98 19.56
CA ILE A 84 1.70 -10.47 20.91
C ILE A 84 2.93 -11.10 21.60
N ILE A 85 3.71 -11.92 20.88
CA ILE A 85 4.94 -12.54 21.41
C ILE A 85 5.98 -11.46 21.73
N SER A 86 6.12 -10.43 20.90
CA SER A 86 7.00 -9.28 21.09
C SER A 86 6.71 -8.58 22.42
N LEU A 87 5.43 -8.34 22.73
CA LEU A 87 4.98 -7.76 23.99
C LEU A 87 5.30 -8.67 25.18
N ARG A 88 4.99 -9.98 25.07
CA ARG A 88 5.22 -10.95 26.16
C ARG A 88 6.71 -11.14 26.49
N LYS A 89 7.57 -11.11 25.48
CA LYS A 89 9.02 -11.32 25.63
C LYS A 89 9.82 -10.03 25.83
N ASN A 90 9.18 -8.86 25.77
CA ASN A 90 9.88 -7.56 25.66
C ASN A 90 10.97 -7.57 24.57
N ALA A 91 10.71 -8.28 23.47
CA ALA A 91 11.63 -8.44 22.36
C ALA A 91 11.20 -7.58 21.18
N PRO A 92 12.10 -6.89 20.44
CA PRO A 92 11.71 -6.07 19.30
C PRO A 92 11.01 -6.92 18.22
N LEU A 93 9.78 -6.55 17.83
CA LEU A 93 8.99 -7.23 16.80
C LEU A 93 9.80 -7.50 15.52
N ILE A 94 10.55 -6.49 15.07
CA ILE A 94 11.35 -6.58 13.84
C ILE A 94 12.44 -7.65 13.91
N LYS A 95 12.97 -7.94 15.11
CA LYS A 95 13.95 -9.01 15.31
C LYS A 95 13.29 -10.39 15.20
N LEU A 96 12.08 -10.51 15.74
CA LEU A 96 11.29 -11.73 15.66
C LEU A 96 10.86 -12.01 14.21
N SER A 97 10.41 -10.99 13.48
CA SER A 97 10.01 -11.12 12.08
C SER A 97 11.17 -11.48 11.17
N ASP A 98 12.34 -10.83 11.31
CA ASP A 98 13.53 -11.18 10.53
C ASP A 98 13.91 -12.65 10.67
N THR A 99 13.73 -13.20 11.86
CA THR A 99 14.06 -14.60 12.14
C THR A 99 13.07 -15.55 11.47
N LEU A 100 11.77 -15.29 11.65
CA LEU A 100 10.71 -16.16 11.13
C LEU A 100 10.61 -16.10 9.60
N LEU A 101 10.69 -14.90 9.02
CA LEU A 101 10.44 -14.66 7.59
C LEU A 101 11.55 -15.20 6.68
N VAL A 102 12.73 -15.53 7.20
CA VAL A 102 13.79 -16.20 6.42
C VAL A 102 13.33 -17.54 5.88
N PHE A 103 12.60 -18.34 6.68
CA PHE A 103 12.18 -19.69 6.29
C PHE A 103 10.76 -19.74 5.75
N LEU A 104 10.00 -18.64 5.86
CA LEU A 104 8.63 -18.59 5.38
C LEU A 104 8.51 -18.86 3.86
N PRO A 105 9.38 -18.31 2.96
CA PRO A 105 9.34 -18.67 1.54
C PRO A 105 9.59 -20.15 1.26
N LEU A 106 10.43 -20.83 2.06
CA LEU A 106 10.64 -22.27 1.90
C LEU A 106 9.36 -23.05 2.23
N ILE A 107 8.70 -22.70 3.33
CA ILE A 107 7.42 -23.31 3.72
C ILE A 107 6.38 -23.09 2.61
N GLN A 108 6.31 -21.87 2.06
CA GLN A 108 5.42 -21.54 0.94
C GLN A 108 5.76 -22.34 -0.31
N ALA A 109 7.04 -22.40 -0.69
CA ALA A 109 7.48 -23.10 -1.91
C ALA A 109 7.11 -24.58 -1.89
N ILE A 110 7.29 -25.25 -0.74
CA ILE A 110 6.88 -26.65 -0.55
C ILE A 110 5.35 -26.75 -0.55
N GLY A 111 4.65 -25.85 0.14
CA GLY A 111 3.19 -25.81 0.18
C GLY A 111 2.55 -25.67 -1.21
N ARG A 112 3.17 -24.89 -2.11
CA ARG A 112 2.75 -24.72 -3.50
C ARG A 112 2.78 -26.02 -4.31
N ILE A 113 3.66 -26.96 -4.00
CA ILE A 113 3.66 -28.29 -4.63
C ILE A 113 2.37 -29.04 -4.30
N GLY A 114 1.77 -28.79 -3.13
CA GLY A 114 0.45 -29.32 -2.81
C GLY A 114 -0.60 -28.92 -3.84
N ASN A 115 -0.57 -27.66 -4.33
CA ASN A 115 -1.60 -27.16 -5.25
C ASN A 115 -1.67 -27.98 -6.54
N TYR A 116 -0.54 -28.54 -6.99
CA TYR A 116 -0.50 -29.47 -8.12
C TYR A 116 -1.39 -30.70 -7.89
N PHE A 117 -1.25 -31.38 -6.75
CA PHE A 117 -2.05 -32.57 -6.43
C PHE A 117 -3.54 -32.26 -6.24
N ASN A 118 -3.87 -31.02 -5.92
CA ASN A 118 -5.25 -30.55 -5.82
C ASN A 118 -5.85 -30.05 -7.14
N ASN A 119 -5.04 -29.93 -8.21
CA ASN A 119 -5.41 -29.24 -9.46
C ASN A 119 -5.89 -27.80 -9.22
N GLU A 120 -5.19 -27.09 -8.33
CA GLU A 120 -5.46 -25.69 -7.97
C GLU A 120 -4.26 -24.81 -8.37
N LEU A 121 -4.46 -23.50 -8.38
CA LEU A 121 -3.38 -22.53 -8.59
C LEU A 121 -2.69 -22.66 -9.96
N TYR A 122 -3.47 -22.88 -11.02
CA TYR A 122 -3.00 -22.84 -12.40
C TYR A 122 -3.35 -21.50 -13.06
N GLY A 123 -2.65 -21.19 -14.16
CA GLY A 123 -2.78 -19.91 -14.86
C GLY A 123 -3.67 -19.99 -16.09
N LYS A 124 -3.48 -19.03 -16.99
CA LYS A 124 -4.14 -18.99 -18.31
C LYS A 124 -3.84 -20.24 -19.15
N PRO A 125 -4.67 -20.55 -20.16
CA PRO A 125 -4.39 -21.59 -21.13
C PRO A 125 -3.01 -21.42 -21.77
N SER A 126 -2.31 -22.53 -21.99
CA SER A 126 -0.93 -22.51 -22.49
C SER A 126 -0.63 -23.73 -23.36
N GLN A 127 0.16 -23.54 -24.40
CA GLN A 127 0.67 -24.61 -25.28
C GLN A 127 2.17 -24.86 -25.06
N LEU A 128 2.75 -24.30 -23.99
CA LEU A 128 4.16 -24.50 -23.67
C LEU A 128 4.42 -25.98 -23.32
N PRO A 129 5.64 -26.51 -23.58
CA PRO A 129 5.93 -27.93 -23.40
C PRO A 129 5.92 -28.39 -21.93
N TRP A 130 5.85 -27.47 -20.97
CA TRP A 130 5.68 -27.75 -19.54
C TRP A 130 4.31 -27.32 -19.00
N ALA A 131 3.34 -27.05 -19.89
CA ALA A 131 1.96 -26.84 -19.48
C ALA A 131 1.42 -28.11 -18.79
N ILE A 132 0.48 -27.93 -17.86
CA ILE A 132 -0.15 -29.03 -17.14
C ILE A 132 -1.58 -29.21 -17.60
N GLU A 133 -2.01 -30.46 -17.66
CA GLU A 133 -3.41 -30.81 -17.91
C GLU A 133 -4.23 -30.66 -16.62
N ILE A 134 -5.41 -30.07 -16.74
CA ILE A 134 -6.35 -29.94 -15.62
C ILE A 134 -7.63 -30.73 -15.95
N PRO A 135 -8.10 -31.62 -15.06
CA PRO A 135 -9.35 -32.36 -15.24
C PRO A 135 -10.55 -31.42 -15.43
N LEU A 136 -11.50 -31.79 -16.29
CA LEU A 136 -12.63 -30.93 -16.66
C LEU A 136 -13.41 -30.43 -15.45
N GLU A 137 -13.65 -31.29 -14.46
CA GLU A 137 -14.36 -30.98 -13.22
C GLU A 137 -13.61 -30.03 -12.26
N LYS A 138 -12.34 -29.73 -12.55
CA LYS A 138 -11.48 -28.80 -11.80
C LYS A 138 -11.18 -27.51 -12.56
N ARG A 139 -11.65 -27.38 -13.81
CA ARG A 139 -11.49 -26.17 -14.62
C ARG A 139 -12.39 -25.06 -14.08
N LEU A 140 -11.85 -23.84 -13.99
CA LEU A 140 -12.64 -22.67 -13.64
C LEU A 140 -13.64 -22.37 -14.75
N THR A 141 -14.79 -21.82 -14.36
CA THR A 141 -15.85 -21.43 -15.29
C THR A 141 -15.31 -20.51 -16.38
N GLY A 142 -15.65 -20.80 -17.64
CA GLY A 142 -15.17 -20.09 -18.83
C GLY A 142 -13.85 -20.60 -19.41
N TYR A 143 -13.24 -21.63 -18.81
CA TYR A 143 -12.01 -22.27 -19.29
C TYR A 143 -12.18 -23.75 -19.63
N GLU A 144 -13.42 -24.24 -19.73
CA GLU A 144 -13.76 -25.66 -19.91
C GLU A 144 -13.21 -26.23 -21.22
N SER A 145 -13.11 -25.40 -22.26
CA SER A 145 -12.63 -25.77 -23.60
C SER A 145 -11.11 -25.95 -23.71
N TYR A 146 -10.36 -25.58 -22.67
CA TYR A 146 -8.90 -25.71 -22.67
C TYR A 146 -8.46 -26.89 -21.82
N GLU A 147 -7.50 -27.66 -22.33
CA GLU A 147 -6.97 -28.84 -21.62
C GLU A 147 -5.71 -28.51 -20.82
N THR A 148 -4.86 -27.61 -21.35
CA THR A 148 -3.53 -27.31 -20.83
C THR A 148 -3.39 -25.87 -20.34
N PHE A 149 -2.73 -25.71 -19.19
CA PHE A 149 -2.61 -24.43 -18.49
C PHE A 149 -1.18 -24.16 -17.99
N HIS A 150 -0.86 -22.89 -17.76
CA HIS A 150 0.39 -22.52 -17.10
C HIS A 150 0.46 -23.12 -15.67
N PRO A 151 1.53 -23.85 -15.28
CA PRO A 151 1.71 -24.34 -13.91
C PRO A 151 2.16 -23.22 -12.97
N VAL A 152 1.25 -22.31 -12.62
CA VAL A 152 1.57 -21.15 -11.75
C VAL A 152 2.08 -21.60 -10.39
N PHE A 153 1.57 -22.70 -9.82
CA PHE A 153 2.11 -23.28 -8.59
C PHE A 153 3.63 -23.51 -8.67
N LEU A 154 4.14 -24.00 -9.81
CA LEU A 154 5.55 -24.30 -10.02
C LEU A 154 6.36 -23.01 -10.16
N TYR A 155 5.84 -22.04 -10.92
CA TYR A 155 6.48 -20.73 -11.06
C TYR A 155 6.60 -20.04 -9.70
N GLU A 156 5.55 -20.04 -8.89
CA GLU A 156 5.57 -19.53 -7.52
C GLU A 156 6.56 -20.31 -6.64
N SER A 157 6.54 -21.65 -6.66
CA SER A 157 7.50 -22.48 -5.91
C SER A 157 8.95 -22.10 -6.22
N LEU A 158 9.30 -21.98 -7.50
CA LEU A 158 10.68 -21.68 -7.92
C LEU A 158 11.11 -20.27 -7.52
N LEU A 159 10.25 -19.27 -7.70
CA LEU A 159 10.55 -17.90 -7.28
C LEU A 159 10.64 -17.77 -5.75
N LEU A 160 9.82 -18.52 -5.01
CA LEU A 160 9.89 -18.58 -3.55
C LEU A 160 11.17 -19.27 -3.05
N LEU A 161 11.64 -20.31 -3.73
CA LEU A 161 12.94 -20.90 -3.45
C LEU A 161 14.09 -19.93 -3.73
N LEU A 162 14.02 -19.19 -4.85
CA LEU A 162 14.99 -18.14 -5.14
C LEU A 162 15.02 -17.07 -4.03
N LEU A 163 13.85 -16.62 -3.57
CA LEU A 163 13.72 -15.69 -2.46
C LEU A 163 14.27 -16.27 -1.15
N PHE A 164 13.98 -17.55 -0.88
CA PHE A 164 14.53 -18.27 0.28
C PHE A 164 16.06 -18.28 0.27
N PHE A 165 16.69 -18.65 -0.85
CA PHE A 165 18.14 -18.68 -0.96
C PHE A 165 18.76 -17.28 -0.87
N ALA A 166 18.10 -16.26 -1.42
CA ALA A 166 18.52 -14.87 -1.27
C ALA A 166 18.51 -14.43 0.21
N LEU A 167 17.45 -14.77 0.95
CA LEU A 167 17.36 -14.49 2.39
C LEU A 167 18.39 -15.27 3.21
N LEU A 168 18.62 -16.55 2.90
CA LEU A 168 19.64 -17.36 3.57
C LEU A 168 21.06 -16.81 3.38
N LYS A 169 21.38 -16.38 2.16
CA LYS A 169 22.70 -15.81 1.82
C LYS A 169 22.90 -14.41 2.40
N THR A 170 21.81 -13.69 2.66
CA THR A 170 21.84 -12.39 3.31
C THR A 170 22.12 -12.56 4.81
N SER A 171 23.38 -12.79 5.18
CA SER A 171 23.81 -12.78 6.57
C SER A 171 23.96 -11.32 7.04
N SER A 172 22.92 -10.79 7.69
CA SER A 172 22.97 -9.43 8.25
C SER A 172 22.52 -9.41 9.70
N GLN A 173 23.23 -8.64 10.52
CA GLN A 173 22.80 -8.30 11.88
C GLN A 173 21.83 -7.10 11.89
N GLN A 174 21.60 -6.47 10.73
CA GLN A 174 20.73 -5.31 10.61
C GLN A 174 19.26 -5.75 10.73
N LYS A 175 18.63 -5.34 11.84
CA LYS A 175 17.23 -5.63 12.13
C LYS A 175 16.31 -4.94 11.12
N GLY A 176 15.46 -5.72 10.47
CA GLY A 176 14.47 -5.30 9.48
C GLY A 176 14.89 -5.55 8.04
N LEU A 177 16.15 -5.91 7.78
CA LEU A 177 16.63 -6.14 6.41
C LEU A 177 15.94 -7.35 5.79
N LEU A 178 15.91 -8.47 6.52
CA LEU A 178 15.35 -9.73 6.05
C LEU A 178 13.82 -9.64 5.89
N THR A 179 13.16 -8.98 6.83
CA THR A 179 11.73 -8.63 6.73
C THR A 179 11.47 -7.78 5.48
N GLY A 180 12.29 -6.75 5.24
CA GLY A 180 12.16 -5.88 4.07
C GLY A 180 12.33 -6.61 2.75
N ILE A 181 13.38 -7.43 2.63
CA ILE A 181 13.63 -8.26 1.44
C ILE A 181 12.48 -9.24 1.20
N TYR A 182 11.99 -9.91 2.26
CA TYR A 182 10.87 -10.83 2.14
C TYR A 182 9.60 -10.11 1.64
N PHE A 183 9.23 -8.96 2.22
CA PHE A 183 8.03 -8.23 1.81
C PHE A 183 8.11 -7.73 0.37
N ILE A 184 9.25 -7.17 -0.05
CA ILE A 184 9.46 -6.74 -1.43
C ILE A 184 9.43 -7.95 -2.37
N GLY A 185 10.22 -8.98 -2.07
CA GLY A 185 10.35 -10.16 -2.91
C GLY A 185 9.02 -10.88 -3.10
N TYR A 186 8.30 -11.15 -2.02
CA TYR A 186 6.99 -11.81 -2.10
C TYR A 186 5.95 -10.96 -2.82
N ALA A 187 5.90 -9.65 -2.56
CA ALA A 187 5.00 -8.76 -3.30
C ALA A 187 5.29 -8.76 -4.80
N MET A 188 6.56 -8.74 -5.20
CA MET A 188 6.95 -8.83 -6.62
C MET A 188 6.54 -10.17 -7.23
N ILE A 189 6.78 -11.28 -6.54
CA ILE A 189 6.33 -12.61 -6.99
C ILE A 189 4.82 -12.59 -7.22
N ARG A 190 4.05 -12.07 -6.27
CA ARG A 190 2.59 -12.05 -6.36
C ARG A 190 2.10 -11.18 -7.53
N LEU A 191 2.62 -9.96 -7.67
CA LEU A 191 2.27 -9.05 -8.78
C LEU A 191 2.60 -9.66 -10.15
N LEU A 192 3.76 -10.30 -10.28
CA LEU A 192 4.15 -10.97 -11.52
C LEU A 192 3.22 -12.15 -11.83
N MET A 193 2.96 -13.02 -10.84
CA MET A 193 2.14 -14.21 -11.04
C MET A 193 0.68 -13.86 -11.31
N ASN A 194 0.16 -12.78 -10.74
CA ASN A 194 -1.19 -12.29 -11.02
C ASN A 194 -1.43 -11.97 -12.51
N THR A 195 -0.40 -11.62 -13.28
CA THR A 195 -0.54 -11.42 -14.73
C THR A 195 -0.90 -12.71 -15.49
N ILE A 196 -0.52 -13.87 -14.94
CA ILE A 196 -0.71 -15.20 -15.54
C ILE A 196 -1.89 -15.93 -14.90
N ARG A 197 -2.21 -15.63 -13.64
CA ARG A 197 -3.29 -16.28 -12.89
C ARG A 197 -4.68 -15.92 -13.40
N ILE A 198 -5.57 -16.87 -13.22
CA ILE A 198 -6.99 -16.77 -13.56
C ILE A 198 -7.89 -16.74 -12.31
N ASP A 199 -7.41 -17.23 -11.17
CA ASP A 199 -8.10 -17.29 -9.89
C ASP A 199 -7.88 -16.03 -9.05
N ARG A 200 -8.49 -14.92 -9.47
CA ARG A 200 -8.39 -13.63 -8.76
C ARG A 200 -9.49 -13.48 -7.72
N GLU A 201 -9.12 -13.00 -6.53
CA GLU A 201 -10.04 -12.76 -5.42
C GLU A 201 -10.23 -11.25 -5.22
N TYR A 202 -11.49 -10.84 -5.02
CA TYR A 202 -11.85 -9.43 -4.89
C TYR A 202 -12.58 -9.18 -3.56
N ILE A 203 -12.31 -8.03 -2.93
CA ILE A 203 -13.15 -7.45 -1.87
C ILE A 203 -13.61 -6.08 -2.35
N MET A 204 -14.92 -5.86 -2.41
CA MET A 204 -15.51 -4.59 -2.83
C MET A 204 -14.96 -4.10 -4.19
N GLY A 205 -14.72 -5.01 -5.14
CA GLY A 205 -14.19 -4.70 -6.47
C GLY A 205 -12.68 -4.48 -6.55
N ILE A 206 -11.95 -4.57 -5.43
CA ILE A 206 -10.49 -4.45 -5.39
C ILE A 206 -9.87 -5.85 -5.37
N GLU A 207 -8.96 -6.13 -6.30
CA GLU A 207 -8.16 -7.36 -6.28
C GLU A 207 -7.28 -7.34 -5.03
N THR A 208 -7.51 -8.31 -4.13
CA THR A 208 -6.97 -8.20 -2.77
C THR A 208 -5.49 -8.46 -2.71
N SER A 209 -4.98 -9.28 -3.61
CA SER A 209 -3.60 -9.75 -3.55
C SER A 209 -2.61 -8.73 -4.11
N ASP A 210 -2.99 -7.97 -5.13
CA ASP A 210 -2.31 -6.80 -5.67
C ASP A 210 -2.34 -5.66 -4.65
N PHE A 211 -3.50 -5.44 -4.00
CA PHE A 211 -3.63 -4.44 -2.94
C PHE A 211 -2.67 -4.71 -1.77
N PHE A 212 -2.69 -5.92 -1.20
CA PHE A 212 -1.75 -6.27 -0.13
C PHE A 212 -0.30 -6.31 -0.63
N SER A 213 -0.04 -6.75 -1.87
CA SER A 213 1.30 -6.67 -2.47
C SER A 213 1.82 -5.25 -2.49
N GLY A 214 1.03 -4.27 -2.91
CA GLY A 214 1.39 -2.86 -2.89
C GLY A 214 1.75 -2.37 -1.49
N ILE A 215 0.93 -2.70 -0.48
CA ILE A 215 1.18 -2.35 0.91
C ILE A 215 2.50 -2.95 1.41
N PHE A 216 2.70 -4.26 1.25
CA PHE A 216 3.90 -4.93 1.72
C PHE A 216 5.14 -4.47 0.96
N PHE A 217 5.04 -4.21 -0.34
CA PHE A 217 6.13 -3.64 -1.13
C PHE A 217 6.57 -2.28 -0.57
N ILE A 218 5.62 -1.39 -0.27
CA ILE A 218 5.91 -0.08 0.33
C ILE A 218 6.55 -0.25 1.72
N ILE A 219 5.97 -1.07 2.59
CA ILE A 219 6.51 -1.31 3.94
C ILE A 219 7.94 -1.86 3.85
N GLY A 220 8.16 -2.88 3.01
CA GLY A 220 9.47 -3.49 2.82
C GLY A 220 10.50 -2.49 2.29
N THR A 221 10.11 -1.65 1.33
CA THR A 221 10.97 -0.57 0.81
C THR A 221 11.32 0.43 1.88
N LEU A 222 10.35 0.90 2.68
CA LEU A 222 10.59 1.81 3.79
C LEU A 222 11.51 1.20 4.86
N LEU A 223 11.39 -0.09 5.15
CA LEU A 223 12.32 -0.78 6.06
C LEU A 223 13.76 -0.73 5.52
N ILE A 224 13.97 -1.07 4.24
CA ILE A 224 15.31 -1.03 3.63
C ILE A 224 15.86 0.40 3.60
N LEU A 225 15.04 1.39 3.22
CA LEU A 225 15.46 2.80 3.19
C LEU A 225 15.93 3.29 4.56
N ASN A 226 15.30 2.82 5.64
CA ASN A 226 15.69 3.17 7.01
C ASN A 226 17.02 2.55 7.46
N LEU A 227 17.51 1.52 6.76
CA LEU A 227 18.78 0.85 7.03
C LEU A 227 19.96 1.42 6.23
N LEU A 228 19.69 2.26 5.23
CA LEU A 228 20.73 2.90 4.44
C LEU A 228 21.56 3.87 5.29
N ASP A 229 22.83 4.03 4.90
CA ASP A 229 23.70 5.03 5.52
C ASP A 229 23.08 6.42 5.45
N MET A 230 23.34 7.22 6.49
CA MET A 230 22.74 8.55 6.65
C MET A 230 22.92 9.46 5.44
N LYS A 231 24.03 9.32 4.69
CA LYS A 231 24.28 10.07 3.45
C LYS A 231 23.24 9.76 2.38
N TYR A 232 23.05 8.47 2.04
CA TYR A 232 22.10 8.04 1.01
C TYR A 232 20.66 8.24 1.47
N LYS A 233 20.36 7.89 2.73
CA LYS A 233 19.03 8.06 3.31
C LYS A 233 18.55 9.52 3.24
N LYS A 234 19.40 10.48 3.64
CA LYS A 234 19.08 11.92 3.53
C LYS A 234 18.96 12.39 2.08
N ALA A 235 19.78 11.87 1.17
CA ALA A 235 19.69 12.23 -0.26
C ALA A 235 18.33 11.80 -0.83
N ILE A 236 17.93 10.56 -0.59
CA ILE A 236 16.63 10.01 -1.04
C ILE A 236 15.46 10.76 -0.37
N ALA A 237 15.55 11.03 0.93
CA ALA A 237 14.51 11.81 1.62
C ALA A 237 14.39 13.24 1.03
N ASN A 238 15.50 13.90 0.69
CA ASN A 238 15.43 15.20 0.01
C ASN A 238 14.84 15.11 -1.41
N PHE A 239 15.14 14.04 -2.15
CA PHE A 239 14.54 13.78 -3.46
C PHE A 239 13.01 13.69 -3.35
N PHE A 240 12.48 12.87 -2.46
CA PHE A 240 11.02 12.76 -2.25
C PHE A 240 10.41 14.06 -1.72
N SER A 241 11.03 14.70 -0.71
CA SER A 241 10.45 15.88 -0.09
C SER A 241 10.49 17.14 -0.97
N LYS A 242 11.32 17.19 -2.02
CA LYS A 242 11.45 18.36 -2.90
C LYS A 242 11.08 18.04 -4.34
N ILE A 243 11.84 17.15 -4.97
CA ILE A 243 11.74 16.89 -6.42
C ILE A 243 10.42 16.18 -6.74
N VAL A 244 10.11 15.09 -6.04
CA VAL A 244 8.86 14.34 -6.28
C VAL A 244 7.63 15.20 -5.96
N MET A 245 7.64 15.89 -4.81
CA MET A 245 6.53 16.74 -4.42
C MET A 245 6.29 17.91 -5.40
N ILE A 246 7.34 18.62 -5.82
CA ILE A 246 7.19 19.72 -6.80
C ILE A 246 6.76 19.16 -8.16
N GLY A 247 7.37 18.06 -8.61
CA GLY A 247 6.99 17.37 -9.85
C GLY A 247 5.52 16.96 -9.85
N LEU A 248 5.01 16.48 -8.71
CA LEU A 248 3.60 16.11 -8.54
C LEU A 248 2.66 17.33 -8.60
N ILE A 249 3.04 18.46 -8.00
CA ILE A 249 2.26 19.70 -8.07
C ILE A 249 2.22 20.23 -9.52
N ILE A 250 3.37 20.24 -10.21
CA ILE A 250 3.46 20.64 -11.62
C ILE A 250 2.62 19.70 -12.49
N PHE A 251 2.71 18.39 -12.27
CA PHE A 251 1.93 17.40 -13.00
C PHE A 251 0.42 17.57 -12.79
N ALA A 252 0.00 17.87 -11.56
CA ALA A 252 -1.40 18.22 -11.27
C ALA A 252 -1.84 19.51 -11.98
N ALA A 253 -0.99 20.55 -12.01
CA ALA A 253 -1.30 21.81 -12.69
C ALA A 253 -1.40 21.64 -14.22
N ILE A 254 -0.51 20.85 -14.82
CA ILE A 254 -0.55 20.52 -16.26
C ILE A 254 -1.80 19.71 -16.58
N THR A 255 -2.06 18.64 -15.81
CA THR A 255 -3.27 17.82 -15.96
C THR A 255 -4.53 18.69 -15.84
N PHE A 256 -4.57 19.59 -14.86
CA PHE A 256 -5.65 20.56 -14.70
C PHE A 256 -5.81 21.45 -15.93
N GLY A 257 -4.73 22.02 -16.47
CA GLY A 257 -4.79 22.86 -17.66
C GLY A 257 -5.29 22.15 -18.91
N ILE A 258 -4.86 20.90 -19.12
CA ILE A 258 -5.22 20.12 -20.31
C ILE A 258 -6.67 19.60 -20.21
N HIS A 259 -7.08 19.08 -19.05
CA HIS A 259 -8.33 18.32 -18.93
C HIS A 259 -9.55 19.16 -18.57
N THR A 260 -9.38 20.41 -18.15
CA THR A 260 -10.52 21.29 -17.82
C THR A 260 -11.14 21.98 -19.05
N GLN A 261 -10.43 21.99 -20.20
CA GLN A 261 -10.89 22.56 -21.48
C GLN A 261 -11.45 23.99 -21.38
N LEU A 262 -10.93 24.78 -20.43
CA LEU A 262 -11.40 26.14 -20.17
C LEU A 262 -10.84 27.15 -21.19
N PRO A 263 -11.56 28.27 -21.43
CA PRO A 263 -11.00 29.38 -22.16
C PRO A 263 -9.73 29.94 -21.47
N PRO A 264 -8.81 30.58 -22.22
CA PRO A 264 -7.50 30.97 -21.70
C PRO A 264 -7.55 31.87 -20.44
N LEU A 265 -8.49 32.82 -20.38
CA LEU A 265 -8.57 33.78 -19.27
C LEU A 265 -9.03 33.11 -17.95
N PRO A 266 -10.18 32.39 -17.88
CA PRO A 266 -10.55 31.64 -16.68
C PRO A 266 -9.49 30.62 -16.28
N LEU A 267 -8.87 29.93 -17.26
CA LEU A 267 -7.80 28.98 -16.97
C LEU A 267 -6.59 29.66 -16.31
N LEU A 268 -6.16 30.80 -16.84
CA LEU A 268 -5.07 31.59 -16.29
C LEU A 268 -5.37 32.04 -14.86
N VAL A 269 -6.58 32.52 -14.58
CA VAL A 269 -7.02 32.89 -13.23
C VAL A 269 -6.91 31.69 -12.29
N LEU A 270 -7.52 30.56 -12.66
CA LEU A 270 -7.51 29.36 -11.82
C LEU A 270 -6.09 28.83 -11.56
N ILE A 271 -5.24 28.70 -12.59
CA ILE A 271 -3.84 28.27 -12.40
C ILE A 271 -3.09 29.25 -11.50
N THR A 272 -3.27 30.55 -11.71
CA THR A 272 -2.56 31.58 -10.95
C THR A 272 -2.94 31.53 -9.48
N PHE A 273 -4.22 31.54 -9.15
CA PHE A 273 -4.69 31.59 -7.77
C PHE A 273 -4.60 30.24 -7.04
N THR A 274 -4.54 29.12 -7.77
CA THR A 274 -4.39 27.77 -7.21
C THR A 274 -2.93 27.38 -7.00
N PHE A 275 -2.04 27.69 -7.94
CA PHE A 275 -0.66 27.19 -7.91
C PHE A 275 0.38 28.30 -7.75
N LEU A 276 0.30 29.36 -8.56
CA LEU A 276 1.35 30.39 -8.59
C LEU A 276 1.34 31.30 -7.36
N VAL A 277 0.16 31.77 -6.96
CA VAL A 277 0.00 32.67 -5.80
C VAL A 277 0.42 31.97 -4.51
N PRO A 278 -0.04 30.73 -4.18
CA PRO A 278 0.41 30.06 -2.96
C PRO A 278 1.93 29.88 -2.88
N ILE A 279 2.59 29.53 -3.99
CA ILE A 279 4.05 29.41 -4.05
C ILE A 279 4.72 30.77 -3.84
N SER A 280 4.22 31.80 -4.53
CA SER A 280 4.75 33.16 -4.44
C SER A 280 4.58 33.76 -3.03
N VAL A 281 3.47 33.47 -2.36
CA VAL A 281 3.20 33.90 -0.98
C VAL A 281 4.19 33.26 -0.02
N ILE A 282 4.49 31.96 -0.15
CA ILE A 282 5.50 31.28 0.68
C ILE A 282 6.87 31.94 0.49
N MET A 283 7.28 32.19 -0.76
CA MET A 283 8.56 32.85 -1.06
C MET A 283 8.60 34.27 -0.51
N LEU A 284 7.54 35.06 -0.73
CA LEU A 284 7.43 36.44 -0.28
C LEU A 284 7.45 36.55 1.25
N PHE A 285 6.73 35.68 1.96
CA PHE A 285 6.72 35.68 3.42
C PHE A 285 8.10 35.39 4.00
N ASN A 286 8.88 34.54 3.35
CA ASN A 286 10.26 34.28 3.74
C ASN A 286 11.18 35.48 3.47
N VAL A 287 11.05 36.13 2.30
CA VAL A 287 11.82 37.34 1.96
C VAL A 287 11.49 38.51 2.89
N LEU A 288 10.21 38.66 3.27
CA LEU A 288 9.74 39.70 4.19
C LEU A 288 10.01 39.38 5.67
N GLY A 289 10.61 38.22 5.99
CA GLY A 289 10.87 37.81 7.37
C GLY A 289 9.62 37.48 8.19
N ILE A 290 8.46 37.30 7.55
CA ILE A 290 7.22 36.86 8.21
C ILE A 290 7.32 35.40 8.65
N THR A 291 8.00 34.59 7.83
CA THR A 291 8.32 33.19 8.13
C THR A 291 9.82 33.02 8.29
N SER A 292 10.26 32.22 9.25
CA SER A 292 11.68 31.98 9.53
C SER A 292 12.36 31.05 8.53
N ASP A 293 11.59 30.23 7.81
CA ASP A 293 12.09 29.37 6.74
C ASP A 293 10.99 29.03 5.72
N ILE A 294 11.40 28.64 4.51
CA ILE A 294 10.51 28.28 3.40
C ILE A 294 9.57 27.11 3.72
N ASN A 295 9.93 26.20 4.64
CA ASN A 295 9.04 25.10 5.05
C ASN A 295 8.05 25.51 6.16
N VAL A 296 8.15 26.74 6.65
CA VAL A 296 7.34 27.33 7.72
C VAL A 296 7.29 26.38 8.92
N THR A 297 8.46 26.13 9.50
CA THR A 297 8.68 25.07 10.49
C THR A 297 7.97 25.37 11.79
N LYS A 298 7.91 26.66 12.19
CA LYS A 298 7.24 27.12 13.41
C LYS A 298 5.72 27.16 13.22
N ARG A 299 4.98 26.72 14.23
CA ARG A 299 3.50 26.67 14.17
C ARG A 299 2.91 28.07 14.12
N GLU A 300 3.42 29.00 14.93
CA GLU A 300 2.93 30.37 15.08
C GLU A 300 2.92 31.20 13.79
N GLU A 301 3.80 30.88 12.84
CA GLU A 301 3.91 31.57 11.55
C GLU A 301 2.86 31.08 10.53
N ARG A 302 2.27 29.91 10.76
CA ARG A 302 1.41 29.23 9.79
C ARG A 302 0.00 29.81 9.65
N PRO A 303 -0.71 30.25 10.70
CA PRO A 303 -2.07 30.78 10.54
C PRO A 303 -2.15 31.91 9.53
N ARG A 304 -1.17 32.83 9.54
CA ARG A 304 -1.08 33.92 8.56
C ARG A 304 -0.92 33.38 7.13
N LEU A 305 0.00 32.43 6.94
CA LEU A 305 0.22 31.79 5.65
C LEU A 305 -1.05 31.07 5.14
N PHE A 306 -1.66 30.24 5.98
CA PHE A 306 -2.88 29.50 5.63
C PHE A 306 -4.03 30.45 5.29
N LEU A 307 -4.19 31.54 6.03
CA LEU A 307 -5.23 32.54 5.77
C LEU A 307 -5.01 33.24 4.41
N THR A 308 -3.78 33.65 4.11
CA THR A 308 -3.45 34.29 2.83
C THR A 308 -3.64 33.34 1.64
N ILE A 309 -3.25 32.08 1.79
CA ILE A 309 -3.45 31.06 0.75
C ILE A 309 -4.93 30.72 0.62
N LEU A 310 -5.67 30.61 1.72
CA LEU A 310 -7.12 30.39 1.66
C LEU A 310 -7.82 31.53 0.91
N ALA A 311 -7.42 32.78 1.10
CA ALA A 311 -7.97 33.91 0.34
C ALA A 311 -7.75 33.75 -1.18
N SER A 312 -6.60 33.25 -1.63
CA SER A 312 -6.36 32.97 -3.05
C SER A 312 -7.20 31.79 -3.56
N LEU A 313 -7.34 30.74 -2.75
CA LEU A 313 -8.14 29.56 -3.09
C LEU A 313 -9.64 29.85 -3.14
N LEU A 314 -10.13 30.81 -2.34
CA LEU A 314 -11.52 31.28 -2.40
C LEU A 314 -11.82 31.99 -3.71
N ILE A 315 -10.88 32.76 -4.27
CA ILE A 315 -11.03 33.36 -5.60
C ILE A 315 -11.22 32.24 -6.64
N SER A 316 -10.42 31.17 -6.55
CA SER A 316 -10.52 30.02 -7.46
C SER A 316 -11.88 29.30 -7.33
N LEU A 317 -12.40 29.17 -6.11
CA LEU A 317 -13.74 28.62 -5.86
C LEU A 317 -14.84 29.50 -6.45
N ILE A 318 -14.80 30.81 -6.21
CA ILE A 318 -15.79 31.76 -6.75
C ILE A 318 -15.75 31.75 -8.28
N THR A 319 -14.56 31.74 -8.90
CA THR A 319 -14.43 31.59 -10.35
C THR A 319 -15.03 30.26 -10.84
N SER A 320 -14.80 29.14 -10.14
CA SER A 320 -15.39 27.86 -10.52
C SER A 320 -16.92 27.83 -10.48
N ILE A 321 -17.52 28.50 -9.47
CA ILE A 321 -18.98 28.65 -9.33
C ILE A 321 -19.52 29.54 -10.45
N TYR A 322 -18.86 30.65 -10.75
CA TYR A 322 -19.24 31.55 -11.84
C TYR A 322 -19.22 30.85 -13.21
N LEU A 323 -18.25 29.97 -13.43
CA LEU A 323 -18.17 29.16 -14.66
C LEU A 323 -19.23 28.05 -14.74
N GLY A 324 -19.95 27.75 -13.65
CA GLY A 324 -20.98 26.71 -13.61
C GLY A 324 -20.45 25.28 -13.85
N ASN A 325 -19.15 25.05 -13.73
CA ASN A 325 -18.54 23.75 -14.00
C ASN A 325 -18.48 22.90 -12.73
N SER A 326 -19.30 21.84 -12.67
CA SER A 326 -19.43 20.95 -11.50
C SER A 326 -18.10 20.30 -11.09
N THR A 327 -17.29 19.84 -12.05
CA THR A 327 -15.97 19.24 -11.81
C THR A 327 -15.05 20.24 -11.10
N LEU A 328 -15.03 21.50 -11.54
CA LEU A 328 -14.21 22.54 -10.91
C LEU A 328 -14.73 22.88 -9.52
N ILE A 329 -16.05 23.02 -9.35
CA ILE A 329 -16.68 23.30 -8.07
C ILE A 329 -16.30 22.22 -7.04
N ILE A 330 -16.35 20.94 -7.43
CA ILE A 330 -15.96 19.80 -6.57
C ILE A 330 -14.49 19.92 -6.17
N ILE A 331 -13.58 20.11 -7.13
CA ILE A 331 -12.13 20.26 -6.86
C ILE A 331 -11.88 21.41 -5.89
N TYR A 332 -12.44 22.59 -6.17
CA TYR A 332 -12.15 23.78 -5.38
C TYR A 332 -12.86 23.76 -4.03
N LEU A 333 -14.00 23.10 -3.89
CA LEU A 333 -14.63 22.91 -2.59
C LEU A 333 -13.77 22.00 -1.71
N ILE A 334 -13.25 20.89 -2.25
CA ILE A 334 -12.33 20.00 -1.53
C ILE A 334 -11.08 20.75 -1.08
N VAL A 335 -10.46 21.50 -1.99
CA VAL A 335 -9.25 22.28 -1.70
C VAL A 335 -9.53 23.31 -0.61
N ASN A 336 -10.60 24.10 -0.72
CA ASN A 336 -10.94 25.12 0.28
C ASN A 336 -11.31 24.52 1.64
N LEU A 337 -12.15 23.48 1.69
CA LEU A 337 -12.48 22.80 2.96
C LEU A 337 -11.23 22.25 3.64
N THR A 338 -10.35 21.61 2.88
CA THR A 338 -9.08 21.07 3.40
C THR A 338 -8.23 22.17 4.04
N PHE A 339 -8.19 23.36 3.43
CA PHE A 339 -7.43 24.50 3.95
C PHE A 339 -8.10 25.18 5.14
N ILE A 340 -9.44 25.26 5.16
CA ILE A 340 -10.20 25.76 6.32
C ILE A 340 -9.94 24.89 7.53
N PHE A 341 -10.15 23.57 7.42
CA PHE A 341 -9.89 22.64 8.51
C PHE A 341 -8.40 22.58 8.87
N GLY A 342 -7.52 22.65 7.87
CA GLY A 342 -6.07 22.71 8.09
C GLY A 342 -5.64 23.94 8.89
N LEU A 343 -6.24 25.10 8.63
CA LEU A 343 -6.04 26.33 9.40
C LEU A 343 -6.52 26.14 10.84
N LEU A 344 -7.76 25.66 11.04
CA LEU A 344 -8.34 25.43 12.36
C LEU A 344 -7.48 24.48 13.21
N ILE A 345 -7.03 23.37 12.63
CA ILE A 345 -6.12 22.43 13.31
C ILE A 345 -4.80 23.14 13.65
N THR A 346 -4.24 23.92 12.73
CA THR A 346 -2.95 24.61 12.90
C THR A 346 -2.94 25.65 14.01
N LEU A 347 -4.10 26.20 14.39
CA LEU A 347 -4.21 27.08 15.57
C LEU A 347 -3.76 26.37 16.86
N PHE A 348 -4.06 25.08 16.97
CA PHE A 348 -3.75 24.29 18.17
C PHE A 348 -2.54 23.36 17.96
N TRP A 349 -2.39 22.78 16.76
CA TRP A 349 -1.44 21.70 16.52
C TRP A 349 -0.86 21.70 15.09
N LYS A 350 0.44 21.41 14.97
CA LYS A 350 1.16 21.50 13.69
C LYS A 350 0.79 20.36 12.73
N ILE A 351 0.05 20.63 11.64
CA ILE A 351 -0.25 19.65 10.57
C ILE A 351 0.75 19.72 9.39
N SER A 352 1.00 18.63 8.66
CA SER A 352 1.90 18.67 7.50
C SER A 352 1.21 19.23 6.25
N TYR A 353 1.42 20.52 5.98
CA TYR A 353 0.98 21.20 4.75
C TYR A 353 1.52 20.55 3.45
N HIS A 354 2.71 19.96 3.51
CA HIS A 354 3.31 19.29 2.35
C HIS A 354 2.54 18.02 1.99
N MET A 355 2.04 17.30 3.00
CA MET A 355 1.16 16.15 2.77
C MET A 355 -0.20 16.59 2.24
N ILE A 356 -0.74 17.71 2.72
CA ILE A 356 -1.99 18.28 2.21
C ILE A 356 -1.90 18.52 0.70
N TRP A 357 -0.88 19.25 0.23
CA TRP A 357 -0.70 19.49 -1.21
C TRP A 357 -0.45 18.22 -1.99
N SER A 358 0.38 17.32 -1.47
CA SER A 358 0.68 16.06 -2.17
C SER A 358 -0.60 15.23 -2.38
N THR A 359 -1.44 15.11 -1.36
CA THR A 359 -2.71 14.38 -1.47
C THR A 359 -3.69 15.10 -2.41
N LEU A 360 -3.81 16.43 -2.32
CA LEU A 360 -4.68 17.21 -3.21
C LEU A 360 -4.22 17.14 -4.68
N SER A 361 -2.91 17.19 -4.93
CA SER A 361 -2.35 17.05 -6.29
C SER A 361 -2.62 15.65 -6.86
N ILE A 362 -2.44 14.59 -6.07
CA ILE A 362 -2.80 13.23 -6.50
C ILE A 362 -4.30 13.14 -6.78
N PHE A 363 -5.14 13.70 -5.90
CA PHE A 363 -6.58 13.72 -6.11
C PHE A 363 -6.97 14.43 -7.41
N ILE A 364 -6.43 15.62 -7.69
CA ILE A 364 -6.71 16.36 -8.93
C ILE A 364 -6.37 15.51 -10.16
N VAL A 365 -5.22 14.84 -10.14
CA VAL A 365 -4.80 13.97 -11.26
C VAL A 365 -5.74 12.77 -11.41
N ILE A 366 -6.03 12.05 -10.33
CA ILE A 366 -6.92 10.88 -10.36
C ILE A 366 -8.32 11.29 -10.84
N TYR A 367 -8.86 12.38 -10.29
CA TYR A 367 -10.21 12.83 -10.56
C TYR A 367 -10.39 13.34 -11.99
N LEU A 368 -9.40 14.03 -12.55
CA LEU A 368 -9.49 14.56 -13.92
C LEU A 368 -9.16 13.54 -15.01
N LEU A 369 -8.21 12.63 -14.77
CA LEU A 369 -7.84 11.60 -15.75
C LEU A 369 -8.78 10.41 -15.75
N ASN A 370 -9.42 10.11 -14.61
CA ASN A 370 -10.34 8.99 -14.40
C ASN A 370 -9.78 7.66 -14.96
N ASN A 371 -8.51 7.38 -14.66
CA ASN A 371 -7.78 6.23 -15.19
C ASN A 371 -7.20 5.39 -14.05
N GLU A 372 -7.40 4.07 -14.10
CA GLU A 372 -6.94 3.11 -13.08
C GLU A 372 -5.43 3.20 -12.77
N TYR A 373 -4.59 3.51 -13.76
CA TYR A 373 -3.15 3.63 -13.56
C TYR A 373 -2.77 4.82 -12.68
N THR A 374 -3.64 5.83 -12.56
CA THR A 374 -3.37 7.02 -11.74
C THR A 374 -3.41 6.72 -10.23
N TYR A 375 -4.09 5.64 -9.81
CA TYR A 375 -4.07 5.19 -8.42
C TYR A 375 -2.67 4.78 -7.94
N LEU A 376 -1.75 4.43 -8.85
CA LEU A 376 -0.35 4.15 -8.52
C LEU A 376 0.34 5.36 -7.87
N LEU A 377 -0.12 6.59 -8.13
CA LEU A 377 0.41 7.80 -7.50
C LEU A 377 0.20 7.81 -5.99
N LEU A 378 -0.81 7.10 -5.46
CA LEU A 378 -1.03 6.97 -4.02
C LEU A 378 0.16 6.30 -3.32
N ALA A 379 0.93 5.47 -4.02
CA ALA A 379 2.14 4.85 -3.48
C ALA A 379 3.23 5.88 -3.14
N LEU A 380 3.17 7.11 -3.67
CA LEU A 380 4.12 8.18 -3.34
C LEU A 380 3.87 8.76 -1.93
N LEU A 381 2.64 8.72 -1.41
CA LEU A 381 2.28 9.35 -0.13
C LEU A 381 3.09 8.79 1.05
N PRO A 382 3.25 7.46 1.23
CA PRO A 382 4.09 6.91 2.28
C PRO A 382 5.57 7.31 2.18
N PHE A 383 6.13 7.38 0.97
CA PHE A 383 7.53 7.82 0.77
C PHE A 383 7.71 9.30 1.08
N MET A 384 6.75 10.14 0.69
CA MET A 384 6.75 11.56 1.04
C MET A 384 6.60 11.74 2.56
N ALA A 385 5.66 11.03 3.19
CA ALA A 385 5.49 11.07 4.65
C ALA A 385 6.78 10.63 5.39
N TRP A 386 7.37 9.50 4.98
CA TRP A 386 8.64 9.01 5.50
C TRP A 386 9.75 10.06 5.35
N SER A 387 9.88 10.66 4.16
CA SER A 387 10.91 11.67 3.90
C SER A 387 10.81 12.88 4.83
N ARG A 388 9.59 13.30 5.18
CA ARG A 388 9.34 14.44 6.08
C ARG A 388 9.71 14.12 7.53
N VAL A 389 9.48 12.88 7.96
CA VAL A 389 9.86 12.40 9.30
C VAL A 389 11.37 12.21 9.39
N GLU A 390 11.99 11.57 8.40
CA GLU A 390 13.43 11.33 8.35
C GLU A 390 14.24 12.65 8.34
N LEU A 391 13.74 13.67 7.62
CA LEU A 391 14.34 15.02 7.63
C LEU A 391 14.03 15.83 8.89
N LYS A 392 13.38 15.24 9.91
CA LYS A 392 12.99 15.87 11.17
C LYS A 392 12.12 17.12 11.00
N ARG A 393 11.37 17.21 9.90
CA ARG A 393 10.48 18.36 9.63
C ARG A 393 9.10 18.20 10.29
N HIS A 394 8.67 16.95 10.46
CA HIS A 394 7.39 16.56 11.05
C HIS A 394 7.50 15.26 11.85
N THR A 395 6.53 15.02 12.74
CA THR A 395 6.35 13.72 13.41
C THR A 395 5.34 12.85 12.65
N TYR A 396 5.30 11.54 12.94
CA TYR A 396 4.36 10.61 12.29
C TYR A 396 2.89 11.06 12.38
N PRO A 397 2.35 11.47 13.55
CA PRO A 397 0.97 11.95 13.62
C PRO A 397 0.71 13.15 12.71
N GLN A 398 1.68 14.05 12.54
CA GLN A 398 1.50 15.27 11.74
C GLN A 398 1.44 14.98 10.24
N VAL A 399 2.22 14.00 9.75
CA VAL A 399 2.17 13.58 8.35
C VAL A 399 0.95 12.71 8.06
N ILE A 400 0.55 11.86 9.01
CA ILE A 400 -0.67 11.05 8.92
C ILE A 400 -1.89 11.96 8.83
N LEU A 401 -2.06 12.89 9.78
CA LEU A 401 -3.19 13.82 9.74
C LEU A 401 -3.14 14.76 8.54
N GLY A 402 -1.95 15.19 8.11
CA GLY A 402 -1.80 15.95 6.86
C GLY A 402 -2.21 15.20 5.60
N THR A 403 -2.21 13.86 5.64
CA THR A 403 -2.65 13.00 4.53
C THR A 403 -4.14 12.68 4.64
N LEU A 404 -4.62 12.34 5.85
CA LEU A 404 -5.99 11.95 6.12
C LEU A 404 -6.98 13.11 5.99
N LEU A 405 -6.58 14.33 6.34
CA LEU A 405 -7.46 15.49 6.27
C LEU A 405 -8.01 15.74 4.84
N PRO A 406 -7.17 15.86 3.80
CA PRO A 406 -7.66 15.95 2.43
C PRO A 406 -8.52 14.76 2.02
N LEU A 407 -8.14 13.52 2.39
CA LEU A 407 -8.93 12.32 2.08
C LEU A 407 -10.34 12.37 2.70
N LEU A 408 -10.46 12.86 3.93
CA LEU A 408 -11.73 13.07 4.59
C LEU A 408 -12.57 14.14 3.87
N CYS A 409 -11.96 15.26 3.48
CA CYS A 409 -12.64 16.28 2.70
C CYS A 409 -13.10 15.77 1.33
N ILE A 410 -12.26 14.99 0.63
CA ILE A 410 -12.62 14.32 -0.62
C ILE A 410 -13.83 13.42 -0.41
N PHE A 411 -13.78 12.55 0.61
CA PHE A 411 -14.88 11.64 0.94
C PHE A 411 -16.18 12.40 1.22
N LEU A 412 -16.13 13.44 2.06
CA LEU A 412 -17.29 14.25 2.41
C LEU A 412 -17.90 14.92 1.17
N VAL A 413 -17.09 15.63 0.38
CA VAL A 413 -17.58 16.34 -0.81
C VAL A 413 -18.18 15.36 -1.81
N LEU A 414 -17.48 14.27 -2.16
CA LEU A 414 -17.98 13.31 -3.14
C LEU A 414 -19.20 12.53 -2.66
N THR A 415 -19.39 12.38 -1.35
CA THR A 415 -20.59 11.73 -0.78
C THR A 415 -21.81 12.64 -0.83
N PHE A 416 -21.66 13.92 -0.49
CA PHE A 416 -22.78 14.85 -0.34
C PHE A 416 -23.10 15.67 -1.59
N LEU A 417 -22.13 15.87 -2.49
CA LEU A 417 -22.33 16.53 -3.78
C LEU A 417 -22.39 15.47 -4.89
N LYS A 418 -23.51 14.75 -4.95
CA LYS A 418 -23.93 14.08 -6.18
C LYS A 418 -24.52 15.14 -7.10
N PHE A 419 -23.69 15.74 -7.95
CA PHE A 419 -24.17 16.52 -9.09
C PHE A 419 -24.57 15.60 -10.24
#